data_AF-A0AAU3L8J5-F1
#
_entry.id   AF-A0AAU3L8J5-F1
#
_cell.length_a   1.000
_cell.length_b   1.000
_cell.length_c   1.000
_cell.angle_alpha   90.00
_cell.angle_beta   90.00
_cell.angle_gamma   90.00
#
_symmetry.space_group_name_H-M   'P 1'
#
loop_
_entity.id
_entity.type
_entity.pdbx_description
1 polymer ?
#
loop_
_entity_poly.entity_id
_entity_poly.type
_entity_poly.pdbx_seq_one_letter_code
_entity_poly.pdbx_strand_id
1 'polypeptide(L)'
;MGQVDAILDLHDKFARLCESSVLPMLSRVDPCGTLVLTSSEMDQFIAEVEVEFLQGKDPAMKEFLKGLLGLARECQEKEEMQLRLDGD
;
A
#
# COMPACT_ATOMS: atom_id res chain seq x y z
N MET A 1 -23.52 -6.72 0.30
CA MET A 1 -22.75 -5.59 0.85
C MET A 1 -21.30 -6.03 0.81
N GLY A 2 -20.53 -5.55 -0.17
CA GLY A 2 -19.10 -5.88 -0.25
C GLY A 2 -18.38 -5.11 0.84
N GLN A 3 -17.69 -5.81 1.73
CA GLN A 3 -16.86 -5.19 2.75
C GLN A 3 -15.66 -4.54 2.04
N VAL A 4 -15.54 -3.23 2.19
CA VAL A 4 -14.38 -2.47 1.73
C VAL A 4 -13.57 -2.17 2.98
N ASP A 5 -12.46 -2.87 3.14
CA ASP A 5 -11.48 -2.53 4.17
C ASP A 5 -10.60 -1.38 3.66
N ALA A 6 -10.44 -0.37 4.50
CA ALA A 6 -9.67 0.83 4.19
C ALA A 6 -8.73 1.15 5.36
N ILE A 7 -7.50 1.52 5.03
CA ILE A 7 -6.50 1.97 5.99
C ILE A 7 -6.18 3.43 5.66
N LEU A 8 -6.27 4.29 6.67
CA LEU A 8 -6.01 5.71 6.55
C LEU A 8 -4.58 6.01 6.98
N ASP A 9 -3.81 6.65 6.11
CA ASP A 9 -2.49 7.18 6.45
C ASP A 9 -2.62 8.51 7.19
N LEU A 10 -2.97 8.43 8.49
CA LEU A 10 -3.33 9.60 9.32
C LEU A 10 -2.24 10.68 9.45
N HIS A 11 -1.02 10.41 8.99
CA HIS A 11 0.13 11.29 9.15
C HIS A 11 0.87 11.57 7.85
N ASP A 12 0.31 11.20 6.69
CA ASP A 12 0.97 11.31 5.38
C ASP A 12 2.36 10.64 5.37
N LYS A 13 2.57 9.65 6.24
CA LYS A 13 3.86 8.97 6.38
C LYS A 13 4.07 8.02 5.21
N PHE A 14 3.03 7.29 4.83
CA PHE A 14 3.03 6.43 3.66
C PHE A 14 3.09 7.25 2.39
N ALA A 15 2.34 8.34 2.30
CA ALA A 15 2.41 9.27 1.16
C ALA A 15 3.84 9.80 0.95
N ARG A 16 4.47 10.33 2.00
CA ARG A 16 5.87 10.82 1.94
C ARG A 16 6.88 9.73 1.65
N LEU A 17 6.65 8.52 2.17
CA LEU A 17 7.50 7.38 1.89
C LEU A 17 7.40 7.00 0.42
N CYS A 18 6.21 6.95 -0.15
CA CYS A 18 5.99 6.73 -1.58
C CYS A 18 6.65 7.80 -2.45
N GLU A 19 6.48 9.08 -2.10
CA GLU A 19 7.15 10.19 -2.80
C GLU A 19 8.67 10.08 -2.76
N SER A 20 9.24 9.63 -1.64
CA SER A 20 10.69 9.48 -1.48
C SER A 20 11.21 8.11 -1.92
N SER A 21 10.33 7.16 -2.25
CA SER A 21 10.73 5.79 -2.60
C SER A 21 11.20 5.75 -4.04
N VAL A 22 12.27 5.00 -4.28
CA VAL A 22 12.78 4.73 -5.63
C VAL A 22 12.14 3.48 -6.25
N LEU A 23 11.21 2.86 -5.52
CA LEU A 23 10.59 1.61 -5.94
C LEU A 23 9.45 1.90 -6.94
N PRO A 24 9.36 1.12 -8.03
CA PRO A 24 8.54 1.48 -9.19
C PRO A 24 7.02 1.47 -8.94
N MET A 25 6.48 0.68 -8.00
CA MET A 25 5.07 0.75 -7.63
C MET A 25 4.82 1.83 -6.60
N LEU A 26 5.67 1.96 -5.58
CA LEU A 26 5.49 2.98 -4.55
C LEU A 26 5.68 4.40 -5.11
N SER A 27 6.62 4.59 -6.03
CA SER A 27 6.81 5.88 -6.72
C SER A 27 5.65 6.23 -7.67
N ARG A 28 4.79 5.26 -8.03
CA ARG A 28 3.55 5.50 -8.79
C ARG A 28 2.37 5.89 -7.90
N VAL A 29 2.48 5.71 -6.58
CA VAL A 29 1.45 6.16 -5.66
C VAL A 29 1.49 7.67 -5.66
N ASP A 30 0.45 8.26 -6.22
CA ASP A 30 0.28 9.70 -6.28
C ASP A 30 -0.52 10.15 -5.05
N PRO A 31 0.01 11.03 -4.19
CA PRO A 31 -0.69 11.49 -3.00
C PRO A 31 -1.89 12.39 -3.31
N CYS A 32 -2.07 12.84 -4.56
CA CYS A 32 -3.22 13.61 -5.04
C CYS A 32 -4.05 12.82 -6.09
N GLY A 33 -3.80 11.51 -6.23
CA GLY A 33 -4.44 10.68 -7.23
C GLY A 33 -4.87 9.32 -6.69
N THR A 34 -5.76 8.66 -7.43
CA THR A 34 -6.14 7.27 -7.11
C THR A 34 -5.25 6.32 -7.90
N LEU A 35 -4.45 5.50 -7.22
CA LEU A 35 -3.78 4.35 -7.82
C LEU A 35 -4.59 3.08 -7.55
N VAL A 36 -5.00 2.41 -8.62
CA VAL A 36 -5.69 1.12 -8.55
C VAL A 36 -4.71 0.02 -8.95
N LEU A 37 -4.45 -0.91 -8.03
CA LEU A 37 -3.57 -2.05 -8.26
C LEU A 37 -4.40 -3.31 -8.55
N THR A 38 -4.05 -3.97 -9.64
CA THR A 38 -4.63 -5.27 -10.02
C THR A 38 -3.87 -6.43 -9.36
N SER A 39 -4.44 -7.64 -9.37
CA SER A 39 -3.80 -8.84 -8.78
C SER A 39 -2.38 -9.09 -9.29
N SER A 40 -2.10 -8.76 -10.56
CA SER A 40 -0.76 -8.91 -11.17
C SER A 40 0.26 -7.91 -10.63
N GLU A 41 -0.20 -6.72 -10.22
CA GLU A 41 0.63 -5.65 -9.66
C GLU A 41 0.77 -5.80 -8.13
N MET A 42 -0.15 -6.56 -7.51
CA MET A 42 -0.21 -6.79 -6.08
C MET A 42 1.03 -7.52 -5.54
N ASP A 43 1.52 -8.54 -6.24
CA ASP A 43 2.72 -9.31 -5.82
C ASP A 43 3.96 -8.40 -5.72
N GLN A 44 4.13 -7.54 -6.73
CA GLN A 44 5.21 -6.56 -6.76
C GLN A 44 5.02 -5.50 -5.66
N PHE A 45 3.80 -5.00 -5.47
CA PHE A 45 3.50 -4.04 -4.42
C PHE A 45 3.77 -4.61 -3.02
N ILE A 46 3.36 -5.86 -2.76
CA ILE A 46 3.64 -6.55 -1.49
C ILE A 46 5.14 -6.66 -1.26
N ALA A 47 5.91 -7.05 -2.28
CA ALA A 47 7.36 -7.14 -2.16
C ALA A 47 8.00 -5.77 -1.83
N GLU A 48 7.56 -4.70 -2.50
CA GLU A 48 8.05 -3.34 -2.23
C GLU A 48 7.70 -2.87 -0.81
N VAL A 49 6.46 -3.09 -0.36
CA VAL A 49 6.00 -2.75 0.99
C VAL A 49 6.71 -3.58 2.06
N GLU A 50 7.01 -4.86 1.81
CA GLU A 50 7.81 -5.69 2.72
C GLU A 50 9.24 -5.16 2.87
N VAL A 51 9.86 -4.69 1.78
CA VAL A 51 11.19 -4.05 1.84
C VAL A 51 11.14 -2.81 2.72
N GLU A 52 10.14 -1.93 2.53
CA GLU A 52 9.99 -0.72 3.35
C GLU A 52 9.64 -1.04 4.81
N PHE A 53 8.88 -2.11 5.06
CA PHE A 53 8.60 -2.60 6.43
C PHE A 53 9.88 -3.09 7.13
N LEU A 54 10.76 -3.77 6.40
CA LEU A 54 12.04 -4.25 6.92
C LEU A 54 13.02 -3.10 7.16
N GLN A 55 13.08 -2.11 6.25
CA GLN A 55 13.97 -0.95 6.37
C GLN A 55 13.45 0.10 7.37
N GLY A 56 12.13 0.19 7.53
CA GLY A 56 11.48 1.14 8.42
C GLY A 56 11.94 0.97 9.87
N LYS A 57 12.19 2.10 10.54
CA LYS A 57 12.53 2.13 11.98
C LYS A 57 11.37 2.65 12.85
N ASP A 58 10.35 3.23 12.22
CA ASP A 58 9.20 3.79 12.91
C ASP A 58 8.17 2.68 13.23
N PRO A 59 7.87 2.41 14.51
CA PRO A 59 6.95 1.34 14.88
C PRO A 59 5.51 1.60 14.40
N ALA A 60 5.06 2.85 14.39
CA ALA A 60 3.72 3.20 13.90
C ALA A 60 3.59 2.96 12.38
N MET A 61 4.63 3.32 11.61
CA MET A 61 4.73 2.99 10.19
C MET A 61 4.70 1.47 9.97
N LYS A 62 5.39 0.69 10.80
CA LYS A 62 5.36 -0.78 10.69
C LYS A 62 3.98 -1.35 10.92
N GLU A 63 3.23 -0.85 11.90
CA GLU A 63 1.85 -1.29 12.13
C GLU A 63 0.95 -0.96 10.93
N PHE A 64 1.10 0.24 10.36
CA PHE A 64 0.39 0.63 9.13
C PHE A 64 0.74 -0.29 7.95
N LEU A 65 2.02 -0.46 7.65
CA LEU A 65 2.51 -1.32 6.57
C LEU A 65 2.07 -2.77 6.76
N LYS A 66 2.03 -3.27 8.01
CA LYS A 66 1.52 -4.61 8.32
C LYS A 66 0.03 -4.74 7.99
N GLY A 67 -0.78 -3.73 8.31
CA GLY A 67 -2.19 -3.70 7.92
C GLY A 67 -2.34 -3.67 6.40
N LEU A 68 -1.56 -2.82 5.72
CA LEU A 68 -1.55 -2.70 4.27
C LEU A 68 -1.16 -4.00 3.58
N LEU A 69 -0.13 -4.70 4.07
CA LEU A 69 0.27 -6.03 3.60
C LEU A 69 -0.83 -7.07 3.80
N GLY A 70 -1.57 -6.99 4.90
CA GLY A 70 -2.74 -7.84 5.14
C GLY A 70 -3.78 -7.67 4.04
N LEU A 71 -4.19 -6.43 3.78
CA LEU A 71 -5.17 -6.12 2.73
C LEU A 71 -4.67 -6.47 1.33
N ALA A 72 -3.41 -6.16 1.04
CA ALA A 72 -2.81 -6.48 -0.25
C ALA A 72 -2.77 -8.00 -0.49
N ARG A 73 -2.43 -8.79 0.53
CA ARG A 73 -2.48 -10.26 0.44
C ARG A 73 -3.89 -10.79 0.25
N GLU A 74 -4.88 -10.26 0.98
CA GLU A 74 -6.28 -10.64 0.77
C GLU A 74 -6.77 -10.29 -0.65
N CYS A 75 -6.34 -9.14 -1.18
CA CYS A 75 -6.65 -8.75 -2.55
C CYS A 75 -5.90 -9.60 -3.58
N GLN A 76 -4.71 -10.12 -3.26
CA GLN A 76 -3.97 -11.05 -4.12
C GLN A 76 -4.67 -12.41 -4.19
N GLU A 77 -5.21 -12.91 -3.08
CA GLU A 77 -5.92 -14.19 -3.03
C GLU A 77 -7.27 -14.19 -3.75
N LYS A 78 -7.85 -13.01 -3.98
CA LYS A 78 -9.15 -12.83 -4.64
C LYS A 78 -8.98 -11.98 -5.90
N GLU A 79 -8.97 -12.62 -7.07
CA GLU A 79 -8.82 -11.94 -8.37
C GLU A 79 -9.84 -10.82 -8.64
N GLU A 80 -11.00 -10.85 -7.98
CA GLU A 80 -12.04 -9.83 -8.08
C GLU A 80 -11.79 -8.59 -7.20
N MET A 81 -10.82 -8.66 -6.29
CA MET A 81 -10.47 -7.57 -5.39
C MET A 81 -9.35 -6.69 -5.97
N GLN A 82 -9.48 -5.39 -5.74
CA GLN A 82 -8.55 -4.38 -6.21
C GLN A 82 -8.15 -3.52 -5.03
N LEU A 83 -6.84 -3.34 -4.86
CA LEU A 83 -6.32 -2.42 -3.85
C LEU A 83 -6.36 -1.02 -4.45
N ARG A 84 -6.99 -0.08 -3.75
CA ARG A 84 -7.07 1.32 -4.15
C ARG A 84 -6.34 2.16 -3.13
N LEU A 85 -5.37 2.91 -3.61
CA LEU A 85 -4.64 3.92 -2.86
C LEU A 85 -5.19 5.26 -3.31
N ASP A 86 -6.00 5.88 -2.47
CA ASP A 86 -6.63 7.16 -2.74
C ASP A 86 -5.82 8.26 -2.05
N GLY A 87 -5.27 9.17 -2.86
CA GLY A 87 -4.73 10.44 -2.39
C GLY A 87 -5.84 11.46 -2.07
N ASP A 88 -5.50 12.48 -1.28
CA ASP A 88 -6.42 13.55 -0.83
C ASP A 88 -6.70 14.60 -1.92
#